data_AF-A0A200Q5F1-F1
#
_entry.id   AF-A0A200Q5F1-F1
#
_cell.length_a   1.000
_cell.length_b   1.000
_cell.length_c   1.000
_cell.angle_alpha   90.00
_cell.angle_beta   90.00
_cell.angle_gamma   90.00
#
_symmetry.space_group_name_H-M   'P 1'
#
loop_
_entity.id
_entity.type
_entity.pdbx_description
1 polymer ?
#
loop_
_entity_poly.entity_id
_entity_poly.type
_entity_poly.pdbx_seq_one_letter_code
_entity_poly.pdbx_strand_id
1 'polypeptide(L)'
;MAGDSAPSVQEIAATTLDSSSSSSSSLQWAQFSHRVLIRNIISRPDGGVGLSGQKVTVSGGVKTGREQGKGSFAFLEPYDGSCELKKPAEGTKQNVELRVEKVLEVGPVDPAKHPLPKTRLTLKFLRDFIHLRPRTNTVGALFLF
;
A
#
# COMPACT_ATOMS: atom_id res chain seq x y z
N MET A 1 21.06 26.26 -38.10
CA MET A 1 21.34 25.91 -36.68
C MET A 1 20.01 25.84 -35.97
N ALA A 2 19.53 24.62 -35.70
CA ALA A 2 18.23 24.40 -35.05
C ALA A 2 18.40 24.56 -33.55
N GLY A 3 17.63 25.46 -32.96
CA GLY A 3 17.62 25.74 -31.52
C GLY A 3 16.89 24.64 -30.77
N ASP A 4 17.60 24.00 -29.85
CA ASP A 4 17.08 23.03 -28.90
C ASP A 4 16.39 23.82 -27.76
N SER A 5 15.07 23.95 -27.81
CA SER A 5 14.29 24.65 -26.79
C SER A 5 13.78 23.62 -25.78
N ALA A 6 14.43 23.55 -24.62
CA ALA A 6 13.93 22.79 -23.48
C ALA A 6 12.55 23.30 -23.06
N PRO A 7 11.61 22.42 -22.65
CA PRO A 7 10.31 22.85 -22.16
C PRO A 7 10.43 23.55 -20.79
N SER A 8 9.60 24.58 -20.60
CA SER A 8 9.57 25.48 -19.45
C SER A 8 9.20 24.77 -18.15
N VAL A 9 9.91 25.10 -17.06
CA VAL A 9 9.74 24.57 -15.69
C VAL A 9 8.29 24.74 -15.16
N GLN A 10 7.49 25.60 -15.78
CA GLN A 10 6.10 25.85 -15.41
C GLN A 10 5.12 24.79 -15.92
N GLU A 11 5.49 23.98 -16.92
CA GLU A 11 4.63 22.90 -17.44
C GLU A 11 4.64 21.65 -16.54
N ILE A 12 5.70 21.49 -15.73
CA ILE A 12 5.86 20.38 -14.78
C ILE A 12 5.05 20.61 -13.49
N ALA A 13 4.65 21.85 -13.21
CA ALA A 13 3.88 22.20 -12.01
C ALA A 13 2.37 21.96 -12.15
N ALA A 14 1.85 21.72 -13.36
CA ALA A 14 0.41 21.51 -13.59
C ALA A 14 -0.08 20.08 -13.25
N THR A 15 0.78 19.18 -12.81
CA THR A 15 0.37 17.82 -12.37
C THR A 15 -0.04 17.78 -10.89
N THR A 16 -0.14 18.93 -10.21
CA THR A 16 -0.61 18.99 -8.83
C THR A 16 -2.13 18.86 -8.75
N LEU A 17 -2.56 17.73 -8.18
CA LEU A 17 -3.83 17.54 -7.51
C LEU A 17 -5.05 17.80 -8.39
N ASP A 18 -5.40 16.80 -9.19
CA ASP A 18 -6.78 16.64 -9.63
C ASP A 18 -7.67 16.51 -8.38
N SER A 19 -8.17 17.65 -7.93
CA SER A 19 -9.29 17.77 -7.00
C SER A 19 -10.60 17.63 -7.79
N SER A 20 -10.64 16.70 -8.74
CA SER A 20 -11.90 16.26 -9.32
C SER A 20 -12.67 15.55 -8.23
N SER A 21 -13.86 16.07 -7.99
CA SER A 21 -14.98 15.43 -7.33
C SER A 21 -15.18 14.03 -7.91
N SER A 22 -14.38 13.08 -7.43
CA SER A 22 -14.44 11.69 -7.83
C SER A 22 -15.78 11.17 -7.37
N SER A 23 -16.67 10.94 -8.32
CA SER A 23 -17.91 10.22 -8.10
C SER A 23 -17.63 9.03 -7.19
N SER A 24 -18.45 8.88 -6.14
CA SER A 24 -18.30 7.89 -5.05
C SER A 24 -18.26 6.41 -5.50
N SER A 25 -18.15 6.12 -6.79
CA SER A 25 -18.09 4.80 -7.38
C SER A 25 -16.82 4.53 -8.21
N SER A 26 -16.00 5.55 -8.52
CA SER A 26 -14.81 5.36 -9.35
C SER A 26 -13.57 5.00 -8.52
N LEU A 27 -12.77 4.06 -9.05
CA LEU A 27 -11.45 3.73 -8.50
C LEU A 27 -10.43 4.74 -9.00
N GLN A 28 -9.53 5.14 -8.10
CA GLN A 28 -8.39 5.96 -8.45
C GLN A 28 -7.17 5.06 -8.62
N TRP A 29 -6.78 4.80 -9.87
CA TRP A 29 -5.59 4.03 -10.23
C TRP A 29 -4.31 4.85 -10.01
N ALA A 30 -3.22 4.17 -9.70
CA ALA A 30 -1.92 4.81 -9.60
C ALA A 30 -1.43 5.28 -10.98
N GLN A 31 -0.91 6.51 -11.05
CA GLN A 31 -0.50 7.19 -12.29
C GLN A 31 0.41 6.36 -13.20
N PHE A 32 1.32 5.56 -12.63
CA PHE A 32 2.35 4.82 -13.37
C PHE A 32 2.18 3.29 -13.32
N SER A 33 1.06 2.81 -12.80
CA SER A 33 0.87 1.37 -12.60
C SER A 33 -0.60 1.02 -12.55
N HIS A 34 -1.00 -0.07 -13.20
CA HIS A 34 -2.38 -0.57 -13.20
C HIS A 34 -2.77 -1.22 -11.86
N ARG A 35 -2.54 -0.51 -10.76
CA ARG A 35 -2.84 -0.91 -9.39
C ARG A 35 -3.58 0.19 -8.67
N VAL A 36 -4.36 -0.21 -7.70
CA VAL A 36 -5.07 0.68 -6.77
C VAL A 36 -4.24 0.76 -5.49
N LEU A 37 -4.02 1.98 -5.00
CA LEU A 37 -3.35 2.19 -3.72
C LEU A 37 -4.29 1.83 -2.58
N ILE A 38 -3.79 1.15 -1.55
CA ILE A 38 -4.58 0.76 -0.38
C ILE A 38 -5.14 2.02 0.33
N ARG A 39 -4.37 3.12 0.36
CA ARG A 39 -4.83 4.44 0.83
C ARG A 39 -6.11 4.88 0.14
N ASN A 40 -6.23 4.71 -1.18
CA ASN A 40 -7.41 5.14 -1.94
C ASN A 40 -8.66 4.30 -1.65
N ILE A 41 -8.51 3.13 -1.03
CA ILE A 41 -9.64 2.29 -0.61
C ILE A 41 -10.05 2.67 0.82
N ILE A 42 -9.08 2.75 1.74
CA ILE A 42 -9.34 2.95 3.18
C ILE A 42 -9.67 4.41 3.52
N SER A 43 -9.06 5.38 2.83
CA SER A 43 -9.24 6.81 3.13
C SER A 43 -10.56 7.39 2.59
N ARG A 44 -11.39 6.58 1.94
CA ARG A 44 -12.68 7.04 1.43
C ARG A 44 -13.66 7.28 2.58
N PRO A 45 -14.55 8.27 2.46
CA PRO A 45 -15.55 8.56 3.50
C PRO A 45 -16.54 7.41 3.71
N ASP A 46 -16.75 6.57 2.69
CA ASP A 46 -17.57 5.35 2.74
C ASP A 46 -16.81 4.14 3.34
N GLY A 47 -15.58 4.33 3.80
CA GLY A 47 -14.71 3.26 4.30
C GLY A 47 -14.37 2.20 3.25
N GLY A 48 -14.57 2.49 1.96
CA GLY A 48 -14.36 1.57 0.84
C GLY A 48 -15.57 0.71 0.46
N VAL A 49 -16.73 0.88 1.11
CA VAL A 49 -17.94 0.08 0.84
C VAL A 49 -18.48 0.28 -0.58
N GLY A 50 -18.35 1.48 -1.15
CA GLY A 50 -18.77 1.79 -2.51
C GLY A 50 -17.96 1.08 -3.61
N LEU A 51 -16.88 0.38 -3.23
CA LEU A 51 -16.06 -0.44 -4.13
C LEU A 51 -16.42 -1.93 -4.07
N SER A 52 -17.45 -2.31 -3.31
CA SER A 52 -17.93 -3.68 -3.25
C SER A 52 -18.30 -4.20 -4.65
N GLY A 53 -17.84 -5.42 -4.97
CA GLY A 53 -18.03 -6.04 -6.28
C GLY A 53 -17.05 -5.58 -7.37
N GLN A 54 -16.22 -4.56 -7.13
CA GLN A 54 -15.21 -4.15 -8.10
C GLN A 54 -13.95 -5.01 -8.02
N LYS A 55 -13.38 -5.33 -9.18
CA LYS A 55 -12.09 -6.01 -9.28
C LYS A 55 -10.97 -5.00 -9.19
N VAL A 56 -10.12 -5.14 -8.18
CA VAL A 56 -8.95 -4.30 -7.97
C VAL A 56 -7.67 -5.11 -8.03
N THR A 57 -6.60 -4.50 -8.53
CA THR A 57 -5.25 -5.04 -8.41
C THR A 57 -4.50 -4.22 -7.37
N VAL A 58 -4.06 -4.87 -6.30
CA VAL A 58 -3.21 -4.26 -5.26
C VAL A 58 -1.86 -4.95 -5.32
N SER A 59 -0.77 -4.19 -5.28
CA SER A 59 0.58 -4.75 -5.22
C SER A 59 1.34 -4.20 -4.02
N GLY A 60 2.15 -5.07 -3.41
CA GLY A 60 2.80 -4.76 -2.16
C GLY A 60 3.49 -5.98 -1.57
N GLY A 61 4.13 -5.79 -0.43
CA GLY A 61 4.59 -6.90 0.38
C GLY A 61 3.48 -7.47 1.24
N VAL A 62 3.71 -8.63 1.83
CA VAL A 62 2.83 -9.21 2.86
C VAL A 62 3.56 -9.15 4.19
N LYS A 63 2.97 -8.48 5.19
CA LYS A 63 3.59 -8.34 6.52
C LYS A 63 3.34 -9.56 7.39
N THR A 64 2.08 -9.99 7.43
CA THR A 64 1.67 -11.17 8.18
C THR A 64 0.64 -11.96 7.37
N GLY A 65 0.59 -13.26 7.63
CA GLY A 65 -0.43 -14.15 7.10
C GLY A 65 -0.84 -15.12 8.19
N ARG A 66 -2.12 -15.48 8.23
CA ARG A 66 -2.65 -16.53 9.11
C ARG A 66 -3.50 -17.49 8.30
N GLU A 67 -3.34 -18.78 8.54
CA GLU A 67 -4.18 -19.81 7.95
C GLU A 67 -5.35 -20.13 8.88
N GLN A 68 -6.50 -20.42 8.29
CA GLN A 68 -7.72 -20.80 8.99
C GLN A 68 -8.43 -21.94 8.26
N GLY A 69 -9.47 -22.49 8.90
CA GLY A 69 -10.26 -23.58 8.33
C GLY A 69 -9.44 -24.84 8.07
N LYS A 70 -8.47 -25.15 8.94
CA LYS A 70 -7.54 -26.29 8.78
C LYS A 70 -6.74 -26.24 7.47
N GLY A 71 -6.32 -25.04 7.05
CA GLY A 71 -5.58 -24.82 5.81
C GLY A 71 -6.45 -24.59 4.58
N SER A 72 -7.78 -24.47 4.76
CA SER A 72 -8.69 -24.20 3.64
C SER A 72 -8.57 -22.77 3.09
N PHE A 73 -8.17 -21.79 3.89
CA PHE A 73 -7.97 -20.41 3.45
C PHE A 73 -6.97 -19.68 4.34
N ALA A 74 -6.35 -18.64 3.78
CA ALA A 74 -5.40 -17.79 4.48
C ALA A 74 -5.82 -16.33 4.40
N PHE A 75 -5.66 -15.61 5.52
CA PHE A 75 -5.73 -14.16 5.55
C PHE A 75 -4.33 -13.61 5.43
N LEU A 76 -4.13 -12.73 4.46
CA LEU A 76 -2.88 -12.01 4.26
C LEU A 76 -3.11 -10.54 4.63
N GLU A 77 -2.12 -9.92 5.27
CA GLU A 77 -2.07 -8.48 5.51
C GLU A 77 -1.12 -7.84 4.47
N PRO A 78 -1.61 -7.50 3.26
CA PRO A 78 -0.81 -6.83 2.25
C PRO A 78 -0.53 -5.38 2.63
N TYR A 79 0.63 -4.87 2.21
CA TYR A 79 1.03 -3.49 2.39
C TYR A 79 1.72 -2.96 1.12
N ASP A 80 1.26 -1.84 0.61
CA ASP A 80 1.83 -1.17 -0.57
C ASP A 80 2.74 0.03 -0.19
N GLY A 81 2.81 0.35 1.10
CA GLY A 81 3.53 1.51 1.62
C GLY A 81 2.77 2.83 1.50
N SER A 82 1.52 2.82 1.01
CA SER A 82 0.70 4.04 0.90
C SER A 82 0.00 4.40 2.20
N CYS A 83 -0.29 3.44 3.09
CA CYS A 83 -1.00 3.70 4.34
C CYS A 83 -0.36 2.98 5.53
N GLU A 84 -0.61 3.52 6.73
CA GLU A 84 -0.30 2.82 7.97
C GLU A 84 -1.24 1.62 8.13
N LEU A 85 -0.68 0.43 8.35
CA LEU A 85 -1.48 -0.72 8.78
C LEU A 85 -1.74 -0.62 10.27
N LYS A 86 -2.92 -0.14 10.61
CA LYS A 86 -3.49 -0.28 11.95
C LYS A 86 -4.20 -1.62 12.01
N LYS A 87 -3.71 -2.53 12.86
CA LYS A 87 -4.48 -3.71 13.19
C LYS A 87 -5.77 -3.27 13.87
N PRO A 88 -6.95 -3.77 13.46
CA PRO A 88 -8.19 -3.51 14.18
C PRO A 88 -8.02 -3.94 15.63
N ALA A 89 -8.63 -3.19 16.55
CA ALA A 89 -8.76 -3.65 17.92
C ALA A 89 -9.52 -4.99 17.93
N GLU A 90 -9.15 -5.87 18.85
CA GLU A 90 -9.75 -7.18 19.00
C GLU A 90 -11.27 -7.02 19.23
N GLY A 91 -12.08 -7.46 18.25
CA GLY A 91 -13.54 -7.31 18.27
C GLY A 91 -14.13 -6.28 17.29
N THR A 92 -13.31 -5.41 16.67
CA THR A 92 -13.80 -4.46 15.66
C THR A 92 -13.78 -5.09 14.26
N LYS A 93 -14.93 -5.05 13.57
CA LYS A 93 -15.05 -5.53 12.18
C LYS A 93 -14.14 -4.72 11.25
N GLN A 94 -13.40 -5.41 10.38
CA GLN A 94 -12.74 -4.74 9.26
C GLN A 94 -13.82 -4.21 8.32
N ASN A 95 -13.70 -2.95 7.89
CA ASN A 95 -14.71 -2.32 7.04
C ASN A 95 -14.76 -2.94 5.64
N VAL A 96 -13.61 -3.43 5.14
CA VAL A 96 -13.48 -4.02 3.81
C VAL A 96 -12.53 -5.20 3.86
N GLU A 97 -12.94 -6.32 3.25
CA GLU A 97 -12.10 -7.48 3.00
C GLU A 97 -11.94 -7.70 1.49
N LEU A 98 -10.73 -8.02 1.04
CA LEU A 98 -10.46 -8.30 -0.37
C LEU A 98 -10.47 -9.82 -0.61
N ARG A 99 -11.44 -10.29 -1.39
CA ARG A 99 -11.45 -11.67 -1.87
C ARG A 99 -10.47 -11.80 -3.04
N VAL A 100 -9.47 -12.67 -2.87
CA VAL A 100 -8.44 -12.89 -3.86
C VAL A 100 -8.94 -13.78 -5.00
N GLU A 101 -8.78 -13.34 -6.24
CA GLU A 101 -9.05 -14.14 -7.44
C GLU A 101 -7.75 -14.68 -8.07
N LYS A 102 -6.70 -13.86 -8.10
CA LYS A 102 -5.40 -14.19 -8.66
C LYS A 102 -4.29 -13.65 -7.77
N VAL A 103 -3.29 -14.49 -7.48
CA VAL A 103 -2.05 -14.10 -6.79
C VAL A 103 -0.92 -14.15 -7.79
N LEU A 104 -0.13 -13.08 -7.86
CA LEU A 104 1.11 -13.01 -8.61
C LEU A 104 2.25 -12.82 -7.62
N GLU A 105 3.06 -13.86 -7.45
CA GLU A 105 4.27 -13.77 -6.65
C GLU A 105 5.36 -13.06 -7.45
N VAL A 106 5.73 -11.84 -7.02
CA VAL A 106 6.75 -11.03 -7.71
C VAL A 106 8.16 -11.44 -7.29
N GLY A 107 8.34 -11.93 -6.06
CA GLY A 107 9.62 -12.40 -5.58
C GLY A 107 9.52 -13.06 -4.20
N PRO A 108 10.07 -14.27 -4.01
CA PRO A 108 10.09 -14.92 -2.72
C PRO A 108 11.03 -14.17 -1.77
N VAL A 109 10.64 -14.06 -0.50
CA VAL A 109 11.49 -13.54 0.57
C VAL A 109 11.67 -14.64 1.60
N ASP A 110 12.90 -15.12 1.75
CA ASP A 110 13.23 -16.08 2.79
C ASP A 110 13.14 -15.40 4.17
N PRO A 111 12.23 -15.83 5.06
CA PRO A 111 12.08 -15.25 6.38
C PRO A 111 13.32 -15.42 7.26
N ALA A 112 14.14 -16.46 7.04
CA ALA A 112 15.36 -16.68 7.82
C ALA A 112 16.48 -15.71 7.44
N LYS A 113 16.50 -15.25 6.18
CA LYS A 113 17.50 -14.31 5.65
C LYS A 113 17.09 -12.84 5.84
N HIS A 114 15.83 -12.56 6.15
CA HIS A 114 15.34 -11.20 6.27
C HIS A 114 15.93 -10.51 7.52
N PRO A 115 16.66 -9.39 7.38
CA PRO A 115 17.40 -8.78 8.49
C PRO A 115 16.52 -8.09 9.54
N LEU A 116 15.23 -7.86 9.21
CA LEU A 116 14.28 -7.28 10.15
C LEU A 116 13.44 -8.37 10.82
N PRO A 117 13.57 -8.57 12.15
CA PRO A 117 12.68 -9.48 12.85
C PRO A 117 11.25 -8.93 12.92
N LYS A 118 10.28 -9.82 13.08
CA LYS A 118 8.84 -9.48 13.19
C LYS A 118 8.45 -8.83 14.54
N THR A 119 9.41 -8.56 15.41
CA THR A 119 9.22 -7.99 16.75
C THR A 119 9.29 -6.46 16.75
N ARG A 120 8.98 -5.82 17.89
CA ARG A 120 9.13 -4.37 18.03
C ARG A 120 10.61 -3.98 17.92
N LEU A 121 10.95 -3.28 16.85
CA LEU A 121 12.31 -2.82 16.58
C LEU A 121 12.61 -1.51 17.32
N THR A 122 13.85 -1.35 17.78
CA THR A 122 14.34 -0.08 18.30
C THR A 122 14.87 0.79 17.15
N LEU A 123 14.76 2.12 17.29
CA LEU A 123 15.29 3.05 16.29
C LEU A 123 16.81 2.93 16.11
N LYS A 124 17.54 2.46 17.13
CA LYS A 124 18.98 2.20 17.07
C LYS A 124 19.28 1.00 16.17
N PHE A 125 18.55 -0.11 16.29
CA PHE A 125 18.73 -1.29 15.44
C PHE A 125 18.45 -0.98 13.96
N LEU A 126 17.44 -0.14 13.71
CA LEU A 126 17.16 0.32 12.36
C LEU A 126 18.31 1.14 11.76
N ARG A 127 19.28 1.61 12.56
CA ARG A 127 20.39 2.39 12.03
C ARG A 127 21.26 1.62 11.05
N ASP A 128 21.44 0.34 11.30
CA ASP A 128 22.32 -0.55 10.53
C ASP A 128 21.72 -0.92 9.17
N PHE A 129 20.38 -0.83 9.04
CA PHE A 129 19.64 -1.16 7.81
C PHE A 129 18.89 0.04 7.24
N ILE A 130 19.64 1.07 6.81
CA ILE A 130 19.11 2.35 6.30
C ILE A 130 18.06 2.17 5.21
N HIS A 131 18.33 1.27 4.25
CA HIS A 131 17.47 1.00 3.10
C HIS A 131 16.15 0.29 3.46
N LEU A 132 16.05 -0.31 4.65
CA LEU A 132 14.82 -0.97 5.12
C LEU A 132 14.02 -0.13 6.12
N ARG A 133 14.59 0.95 6.67
CA ARG A 133 13.89 1.82 7.62
C ARG A 133 12.54 2.31 7.09
N PRO A 134 12.41 2.79 5.83
CA PRO A 134 11.14 3.31 5.32
C PRO A 134 10.01 2.27 5.27
N ARG A 135 10.34 0.97 5.33
CA ARG A 135 9.35 -0.11 5.31
C ARG A 135 8.76 -0.42 6.69
N THR A 136 9.31 0.13 7.76
CA THR A 136 8.79 -0.03 9.12
C THR A 136 7.62 0.93 9.38
N ASN A 137 6.69 0.54 10.24
CA ASN A 137 5.48 1.35 10.48
C ASN A 137 5.81 2.75 11.02
N THR A 138 6.68 2.84 12.03
CA THR A 138 7.03 4.11 12.68
C THR A 138 7.77 5.07 11.76
N VAL A 139 8.77 4.58 11.01
CA VAL A 139 9.54 5.45 10.12
C VAL A 139 8.74 5.77 8.86
N GLY A 140 8.02 4.78 8.31
CA GLY A 140 7.11 5.00 7.17
C GLY A 140 6.05 6.05 7.47
N ALA A 141 5.42 5.99 8.65
CA ALA A 141 4.46 6.99 9.13
C ALA A 141 5.03 8.42 9.08
N LEU A 142 6.25 8.62 9.56
CA LEU A 142 6.88 9.95 9.60
C LEU A 142 7.14 10.53 8.21
N PHE A 143 7.45 9.69 7.21
CA PHE A 143 7.76 10.13 5.85
C PHE A 143 6.55 10.15 4.91
N LEU A 144 5.37 9.72 5.36
CA LEU A 144 4.17 9.56 4.51
C LEU A 144 3.22 10.77 4.50
N PHE A 145 3.71 11.95 4.92
CA PHE A 145 3.00 13.23 4.90
C PHE A 145 3.54 14.15 3.80
#